data_AF-A0A212ARW2-F1
#
_entry.id   AF-A0A212ARW2-F1
#
_cell.length_a   1.000
_cell.length_b   1.000
_cell.length_c   1.000
_cell.angle_alpha   90.00
_cell.angle_beta   90.00
_cell.angle_gamma   90.00
#
_symmetry.space_group_name_H-M   'P 1'
#
loop_
_entity.id
_entity.type
_entity.pdbx_description
1 polymer ?
#
loop_
_entity_poly.entity_id
_entity_poly.type
_entity_poly.pdbx_seq_one_letter_code
_entity_poly.pdbx_strand_id
1 'polypeptide(L)'
;MKKDVVGLEHLAGLRLDLKLNALRRETEAAETLRSEMRHLADSALLARRDDQRLGESHAVWVRQRLDKLNMELANRLVRIEEARESATRAFGQKDGLSRLAAKDK
;
A
#
# COMPACT_ATOMS: atom_id res chain seq x y z
N MET A 1 -36.51 -6.98 11.11
CA MET A 1 -35.86 -7.33 9.82
C MET A 1 -35.35 -6.11 9.07
N LYS A 2 -36.19 -5.19 8.56
CA LYS A 2 -35.74 -4.04 7.75
C LYS A 2 -34.76 -3.09 8.48
N LYS A 3 -35.03 -2.75 9.75
CA LYS A 3 -34.10 -1.97 10.59
C LYS A 3 -32.75 -2.68 10.80
N ASP A 4 -32.77 -4.01 10.91
CA ASP A 4 -31.57 -4.82 11.16
C ASP A 4 -30.67 -4.86 9.92
N VAL A 5 -31.25 -4.99 8.72
CA VAL A 5 -30.50 -4.97 7.44
C VAL A 5 -29.85 -3.60 7.20
N VAL A 6 -30.56 -2.50 7.46
CA VAL A 6 -30.00 -1.14 7.33
C VAL A 6 -28.86 -0.90 8.33
N GLY A 7 -29.00 -1.40 9.57
CA GLY A 7 -27.93 -1.34 10.56
C GLY A 7 -26.68 -2.11 10.12
N LEU A 8 -26.87 -3.32 9.57
CA LEU A 8 -25.77 -4.13 9.03
C LEU A 8 -25.12 -3.48 7.81
N GLU A 9 -25.89 -2.87 6.92
CA GLU A 9 -25.37 -2.13 5.75
C GLU A 9 -24.48 -0.97 6.21
N HIS A 10 -24.91 -0.21 7.22
CA HIS A 10 -24.12 0.88 7.77
C HIS A 10 -22.79 0.39 8.36
N LEU A 11 -22.82 -0.68 9.16
CA LEU A 11 -21.61 -1.28 9.73
C LEU A 11 -20.67 -1.83 8.64
N ALA A 12 -21.22 -2.41 7.57
CA ALA A 12 -20.45 -2.86 6.42
C ALA A 12 -19.79 -1.69 5.67
N GLY A 13 -20.47 -0.54 5.59
CA GLY A 13 -19.90 0.71 5.08
C GLY A 13 -18.70 1.17 5.91
N LEU A 14 -18.86 1.30 7.23
CA LEU A 14 -17.75 1.67 8.13
C LEU A 14 -16.57 0.69 8.03
N ARG A 15 -16.86 -0.61 7.94
CA ARG A 15 -15.82 -1.63 7.75
C ARG A 15 -15.09 -1.44 6.43
N LEU A 16 -15.79 -1.18 5.33
CA LEU A 16 -15.18 -0.91 4.03
C LEU A 16 -14.25 0.29 4.10
N ASP A 17 -14.68 1.40 4.71
CA ASP A 17 -13.86 2.60 4.87
C ASP A 17 -12.56 2.31 5.63
N LEU A 18 -12.62 1.51 6.70
CA LEU A 18 -11.42 1.08 7.43
C LEU A 18 -10.47 0.25 6.54
N LYS A 19 -11.01 -0.62 5.67
CA LYS A 19 -10.18 -1.41 4.74
C LYS A 19 -9.55 -0.56 3.65
N LEU A 20 -10.29 0.39 3.09
CA LEU A 20 -9.78 1.32 2.10
C LEU A 20 -8.68 2.22 2.68
N ASN A 21 -8.87 2.70 3.92
CA ASN A 21 -7.83 3.48 4.62
C ASN A 21 -6.56 2.67 4.87
N ALA A 22 -6.67 1.39 5.23
CA ALA A 22 -5.51 0.51 5.39
C ALA A 22 -4.76 0.31 4.06
N LEU A 23 -5.50 0.02 2.97
CA LEU A 23 -4.94 -0.12 1.63
C LEU A 23 -4.22 1.15 1.18
N ARG A 24 -4.84 2.32 1.42
CA ARG A 24 -4.26 3.62 1.10
C ARG A 24 -2.93 3.83 1.83
N ARG A 25 -2.88 3.58 3.14
CA ARG A 25 -1.66 3.75 3.95
C ARG A 25 -0.51 2.86 3.46
N GLU A 26 -0.79 1.60 3.14
CA GLU A 26 0.26 0.73 2.60
C GLU A 26 0.74 1.17 1.21
N THR A 27 -0.18 1.68 0.38
CA THR A 27 0.15 2.23 -0.95
C THR A 27 1.04 3.47 -0.83
N GLU A 28 0.66 4.45 0.01
CA GLU A 28 1.44 5.67 0.27
C GLU A 28 2.84 5.34 0.82
N ALA A 29 2.93 4.34 1.70
CA ALA A 29 4.22 3.90 2.22
C ALA A 29 5.10 3.23 1.16
N ALA A 30 4.52 2.44 0.26
CA ALA A 30 5.26 1.86 -0.87
C ALA A 30 5.74 2.94 -1.87
N GLU A 31 4.94 3.98 -2.11
CA GLU A 31 5.33 5.12 -2.93
C GLU A 31 6.50 5.90 -2.30
N THR A 32 6.46 6.11 -0.99
CA THR A 32 7.55 6.75 -0.24
C THR A 32 8.85 5.96 -0.39
N LEU A 33 8.81 4.64 -0.19
CA LEU A 33 9.96 3.76 -0.38
C LEU A 33 10.52 3.83 -1.81
N ARG A 34 9.65 3.80 -2.83
CA ARG A 34 10.07 3.96 -4.22
C ARG A 34 10.74 5.31 -4.47
N SER A 35 10.26 6.37 -3.83
CA SER A 35 10.88 7.69 -3.93
C SER A 35 12.27 7.71 -3.31
N GLU A 36 12.43 7.14 -2.11
CA GLU A 36 13.73 6.99 -1.46
C GLU A 36 14.73 6.22 -2.33
N MET A 37 14.27 5.11 -2.93
CA MET A 37 15.11 4.30 -3.83
C MET A 37 15.56 5.09 -5.06
N ARG A 38 14.68 5.92 -5.66
CA ARG A 38 15.06 6.80 -6.78
C ARG A 38 16.10 7.84 -6.36
N HIS A 39 15.88 8.54 -5.25
CA HIS A 39 16.83 9.53 -4.75
C HIS A 39 18.20 8.92 -4.43
N LEU A 40 18.21 7.69 -3.91
CA LEU A 40 19.43 6.97 -3.61
C LEU A 40 20.18 6.58 -4.89
N ALA A 41 19.47 6.12 -5.92
CA ALA A 41 20.05 5.83 -7.23
C ALA A 41 20.61 7.10 -7.90
N ASP A 42 19.89 8.21 -7.86
CA ASP A 42 20.34 9.50 -8.40
C ASP A 42 21.59 10.01 -7.67
N SER A 43 21.61 9.91 -6.33
CA SER A 43 22.77 10.28 -5.52
C SER A 43 24.00 9.43 -5.85
N ALA A 44 23.82 8.15 -6.17
CA ALA A 44 24.90 7.26 -6.58
C ALA A 44 25.48 7.63 -7.95
N LEU A 45 24.62 8.08 -8.88
CA LEU A 45 25.05 8.56 -10.19
C LEU A 45 25.87 9.85 -10.10
N LEU A 46 25.48 10.77 -9.20
CA LEU A 46 26.22 12.00 -8.96
C LEU A 46 27.58 11.74 -8.31
N ALA A 47 27.64 10.94 -7.24
CA ALA A 47 28.89 10.64 -6.54
C ALA A 47 29.96 9.98 -7.44
N ARG A 48 29.55 9.21 -8.45
CA ARG A 48 30.47 8.62 -9.44
C ARG A 48 31.10 9.65 -10.38
N ARG A 49 30.50 10.83 -10.56
CA ARG A 49 31.04 11.90 -11.41
C ARG A 49 32.10 12.73 -10.69
N ASP A 50 31.99 12.89 -9.37
CA ASP A 50 32.81 13.84 -8.62
C ASP A 50 34.15 13.26 -8.14
N ASP A 51 34.21 11.97 -7.76
CA ASP A 51 35.44 11.30 -7.35
C ASP A 51 35.34 9.78 -7.56
N GLN A 52 36.24 9.22 -8.37
CA GLN A 52 36.19 7.83 -8.80
C GLN A 52 36.45 6.82 -7.66
N ARG A 53 37.28 7.17 -6.67
CA ARG A 53 37.60 6.29 -5.52
C ARG A 53 36.54 6.36 -4.43
N LEU A 54 36.09 7.57 -4.10
CA LEU A 54 34.96 7.79 -3.17
C LEU A 54 33.66 7.19 -3.74
N GLY A 55 33.49 7.24 -5.06
CA GLY A 55 32.39 6.61 -5.78
C GLY A 55 32.30 5.09 -5.62
N GLU A 56 33.41 4.37 -5.41
CA GLU A 56 33.40 2.91 -5.24
C GLU A 56 32.85 2.48 -3.88
N SER A 57 33.34 3.06 -2.79
CA SER A 57 32.83 2.77 -1.44
C SER A 57 31.39 3.24 -1.26
N HIS A 58 31.05 4.41 -1.80
CA HIS A 58 29.68 4.91 -1.82
C HIS A 58 28.75 4.00 -2.65
N ALA A 59 29.21 3.48 -3.80
CA ALA A 59 28.42 2.56 -4.61
C ALA A 59 28.13 1.22 -3.91
N VAL A 60 29.08 0.70 -3.13
CA VAL A 60 28.85 -0.51 -2.31
C VAL A 60 27.79 -0.24 -1.25
N TRP A 61 27.88 0.89 -0.54
CA TRP A 61 26.88 1.29 0.46
C TRP A 61 25.48 1.49 -0.15
N VAL A 62 25.39 2.20 -1.28
CA VAL A 62 24.15 2.40 -2.03
C VAL A 62 23.53 1.06 -2.41
N ARG A 63 24.32 0.11 -2.92
CA ARG A 63 23.83 -1.21 -3.32
C ARG A 63 23.22 -1.95 -2.14
N GLN A 64 23.94 -2.02 -1.01
CA GLN A 64 23.44 -2.66 0.21
C GLN A 64 22.16 -1.99 0.73
N ARG A 65 22.04 -0.67 0.62
CA ARG A 65 20.84 0.06 1.02
C ARG A 65 19.66 -0.20 0.08
N LEU A 66 19.90 -0.23 -1.24
CA LEU A 66 18.88 -0.59 -2.23
C LEU A 66 18.38 -2.02 -2.03
N ASP A 67 19.26 -2.98 -1.71
CA ASP A 67 18.85 -4.37 -1.44
C ASP A 67 17.90 -4.46 -0.24
N LYS A 68 18.18 -3.69 0.84
CA LYS A 68 17.28 -3.59 2.00
C LYS A 68 15.93 -2.97 1.62
N LEU A 69 15.95 -1.86 0.88
CA LEU A 69 14.73 -1.18 0.43
C LEU A 69 13.91 -2.04 -0.53
N ASN A 70 14.56 -2.83 -1.40
CA ASN A 70 13.90 -3.79 -2.29
C ASN A 70 13.15 -4.86 -1.49
N MET A 71 13.77 -5.44 -0.46
CA MET A 71 13.12 -6.42 0.41
C MET A 71 11.94 -5.79 1.16
N GLU A 72 12.09 -4.57 1.65
CA GLU A 72 11.01 -3.85 2.32
C GLU A 72 9.84 -3.56 1.37
N LEU A 73 10.14 -3.11 0.14
CA LEU A 73 9.14 -2.85 -0.90
C LEU A 73 8.42 -4.14 -1.29
N ALA A 74 9.13 -5.26 -1.46
CA ALA A 74 8.51 -6.55 -1.78
C ALA A 74 7.53 -6.99 -0.68
N ASN A 75 7.94 -6.90 0.59
CA ASN A 75 7.07 -7.18 1.73
C ASN A 75 5.85 -6.24 1.76
N ARG A 76 6.03 -4.97 1.40
CA ARG A 76 4.93 -4.00 1.34
C ARG A 76 3.93 -4.32 0.24
N LEU A 77 4.40 -4.75 -0.93
CA LEU A 77 3.54 -5.12 -2.06
C LEU A 77 2.64 -6.31 -1.71
N VAL A 78 3.16 -7.29 -0.95
CA VAL A 78 2.34 -8.39 -0.41
C VAL A 78 1.24 -7.84 0.50
N ARG A 79 1.57 -6.94 1.45
CA ARG A 79 0.57 -6.31 2.33
C ARG A 79 -0.48 -5.49 1.56
N ILE A 80 -0.08 -4.81 0.49
CA ILE A 80 -1.01 -4.09 -0.40
C ILE A 80 -1.99 -5.06 -1.04
N GLU A 81 -1.52 -6.20 -1.54
CA GLU A 81 -2.39 -7.20 -2.15
C GLU A 81 -3.38 -7.79 -1.13
N GLU A 82 -2.90 -8.15 0.06
CA GLU A 82 -3.75 -8.60 1.16
C GLU A 82 -4.80 -7.56 1.56
N ALA A 83 -4.40 -6.28 1.65
CA ALA A 83 -5.30 -5.17 1.96
C ALA A 83 -6.33 -4.97 0.84
N ARG A 84 -5.93 -5.10 -0.42
CA ARG A 84 -6.80 -5.01 -1.60
C ARG A 84 -7.85 -6.11 -1.57
N GLU A 85 -7.45 -7.36 -1.37
CA GLU A 85 -8.38 -8.48 -1.24
C GLU A 85 -9.34 -8.32 -0.06
N SER A 86 -8.86 -7.77 1.06
CA SER A 86 -9.69 -7.48 2.23
C SER A 86 -10.74 -6.41 1.93
N ALA A 87 -10.36 -5.34 1.23
CA ALA A 87 -11.26 -4.27 0.81
C ALA A 87 -12.30 -4.76 -0.21
N THR A 88 -11.89 -5.56 -1.20
CA THR A 88 -12.80 -6.16 -2.19
C THR A 88 -13.85 -7.05 -1.53
N ARG A 89 -13.45 -7.87 -0.54
CA ARG A 89 -14.41 -8.69 0.23
C ARG A 89 -15.38 -7.83 1.04
N ALA A 90 -14.90 -6.77 1.69
CA ALA A 90 -15.75 -5.84 2.44
C ALA A 90 -16.74 -5.11 1.51
N PHE A 91 -16.30 -4.73 0.31
CA PHE A 91 -17.14 -4.13 -0.72
C PHE A 91 -18.27 -5.08 -1.14
N GLY A 92 -17.96 -6.35 -1.44
CA GLY A 92 -18.98 -7.35 -1.80
C GLY A 92 -20.02 -7.57 -0.70
N GLN A 93 -19.61 -7.55 0.58
CA GLN A 93 -20.54 -7.63 1.72
C GLN A 93 -21.46 -6.41 1.79
N LYS A 94 -20.90 -5.21 1.66
CA LYS A 94 -21.67 -3.97 1.65
C LYS A 94 -22.66 -3.94 0.48
N ASP A 95 -22.23 -4.30 -0.71
CA ASP A 95 -23.07 -4.33 -1.92
C ASP A 95 -24.23 -5.33 -1.78
N GLY A 96 -23.95 -6.53 -1.26
CA GLY A 96 -24.99 -7.53 -0.96
C GLY A 96 -26.05 -7.01 0.03
N LEU A 97 -25.62 -6.32 1.09
CA LEU A 97 -26.52 -5.71 2.07
C LEU A 97 -27.31 -4.54 1.47
N SER A 98 -26.69 -3.69 0.65
CA SER A 98 -27.38 -2.61 -0.06
C SER A 98 -28.49 -3.15 -0.97
N ARG A 99 -28.25 -4.26 -1.69
CA ARG A 99 -29.26 -4.90 -2.54
C ARG A 99 -30.41 -5.50 -1.72
N LEU A 100 -30.12 -6.10 -0.57
CA LEU A 100 -31.15 -6.62 0.35
C LEU A 100 -32.01 -5.50 0.93
N ALA A 101 -31.38 -4.41 1.39
CA ALA A 101 -32.08 -3.24 1.91
C ALA A 101 -32.99 -2.58 0.85
N ALA A 102 -32.58 -2.62 -0.42
CA ALA A 102 -33.35 -2.08 -1.55
C ALA A 102 -34.53 -2.97 -1.97
N LYS A 103 -34.42 -4.30 -1.83
CA LYS A 103 -35.48 -5.26 -2.21
C LYS A 103 -36.66 -5.26 -1.23
N ASP A 104 -36.44 -4.83 0.01
CA ASP A 104 -37.47 -4.67 1.04
C ASP A 104 -38.20 -3.30 0.98
N LYS A 105 -38.03 -2.52 -0.10
CA LYS A 105 -38.84 -1.31 -0.41
C LYS A 105 -40.05 -1.68 -1.25
#